data_AF-A0A829S1I0-F1
#
_entry.id   AF-A0A829S1I0-F1
#
_cell.length_a   1.000
_cell.length_b   1.000
_cell.length_c   1.000
_cell.angle_alpha   90.00
_cell.angle_beta   90.00
_cell.angle_gamma   90.00
#
_symmetry.space_group_name_H-M   'P 1'
#
loop_
_entity.id
_entity.type
_entity.pdbx_description
1 polymer ?
#
loop_
_entity_poly.entity_id
_entity_poly.type
_entity_poly.pdbx_seq_one_letter_code
_entity_poly.pdbx_strand_id
1 'polypeptide(L)'
;MPKYLLLAEKINKNIKSSYSNNHFRNLNNLIVEIKKAIAGTELKFLYNFVNFEGVVISVKNELPIKLDMSLIPKHKSEDDFILWLADFIDRITIDTSKNLP
;
A
#
# COMPACT_ATOMS: atom_id res chain seq x y z
N MET A 1 -15.53 0.24 1.73
CA MET A 1 -14.89 -1.00 1.26
C MET A 1 -14.79 -1.14 -0.26
N PRO A 2 -15.83 -0.93 -1.09
CA PRO A 2 -15.73 -1.21 -2.55
C PRO A 2 -14.61 -0.44 -3.26
N LYS A 3 -14.38 0.82 -2.89
CA LYS A 3 -13.33 1.67 -3.48
C LYS A 3 -11.90 1.14 -3.29
N TYR A 4 -11.61 0.52 -2.13
CA TYR A 4 -10.27 0.00 -1.83
C TYR A 4 -10.04 -1.36 -2.47
N LEU A 5 -11.10 -2.15 -2.65
CA LEU A 5 -11.03 -3.42 -3.35
C LEU A 5 -10.65 -3.22 -4.83
N LEU A 6 -11.29 -2.28 -5.51
CA LEU A 6 -10.96 -1.92 -6.90
C LEU A 6 -9.52 -1.40 -7.06
N LEU A 7 -9.04 -0.61 -6.09
CA LEU A 7 -7.65 -0.15 -6.05
C LEU A 7 -6.69 -1.33 -5.84
N ALA A 8 -6.99 -2.22 -4.89
CA ALA A 8 -6.19 -3.39 -4.60
C ALA A 8 -6.08 -4.34 -5.81
N GLU A 9 -7.16 -4.60 -6.52
CA GLU A 9 -7.15 -5.38 -7.76
C GLU A 9 -6.24 -4.76 -8.84
N LYS A 10 -6.35 -3.44 -9.02
CA LYS A 10 -5.52 -2.71 -10.00
C LYS A 10 -4.04 -2.78 -9.64
N ILE A 11 -3.69 -2.56 -8.37
CA ILE A 11 -2.32 -2.62 -7.87
C ILE A 11 -1.77 -4.05 -7.96
N ASN A 12 -2.56 -5.05 -7.57
CA ASN A 12 -2.19 -6.46 -7.64
C ASN A 12 -1.81 -6.87 -9.08
N LYS A 13 -2.59 -6.46 -10.09
CA LYS A 13 -2.27 -6.70 -11.50
C LYS A 13 -0.90 -6.12 -11.92
N ASN A 14 -0.54 -4.95 -11.38
CA ASN A 14 0.73 -4.28 -11.72
C ASN A 14 1.95 -4.92 -11.04
N ILE A 15 1.80 -5.42 -9.81
CA ILE A 15 2.94 -5.97 -9.02
C ILE A 15 3.15 -7.47 -9.23
N LYS A 16 2.17 -8.20 -9.78
CA LYS A 16 2.21 -9.67 -9.95
C LYS A 16 3.43 -10.16 -10.73
N SER A 17 3.94 -9.37 -11.68
CA SER A 17 5.14 -9.67 -12.47
C SER A 17 6.44 -9.20 -11.83
N SER A 18 6.38 -8.38 -10.79
CA SER A 18 7.53 -7.68 -10.18
C SER A 18 7.90 -8.22 -8.79
N TYR A 19 7.31 -9.35 -8.38
CA TYR A 19 7.60 -9.99 -7.11
C TYR A 19 8.98 -10.67 -7.14
N SER A 20 9.82 -10.30 -6.17
CA SER A 20 11.16 -10.83 -6.01
C SER A 20 11.31 -11.57 -4.67
N ASN A 21 12.41 -12.27 -4.44
CA ASN A 21 12.69 -12.89 -3.15
C ASN A 21 13.05 -11.86 -2.06
N ASN A 22 13.16 -10.57 -2.40
CA ASN A 22 13.47 -9.50 -1.46
C ASN A 22 12.19 -8.80 -0.99
N HIS A 23 11.78 -9.08 0.26
CA HIS A 23 10.60 -8.50 0.88
C HIS A 23 10.60 -6.97 0.95
N PHE A 24 11.76 -6.34 1.17
CA PHE A 24 11.88 -4.87 1.18
C PHE A 24 11.63 -4.28 -0.21
N ARG A 25 12.17 -4.93 -1.24
CA ARG A 25 11.95 -4.49 -2.64
C ARG A 25 10.48 -4.63 -3.02
N ASN A 26 9.83 -5.73 -2.63
CA ASN A 26 8.41 -5.95 -2.90
C ASN A 26 7.54 -4.90 -2.19
N LEU A 27 7.85 -4.57 -0.93
CA LEU A 27 7.14 -3.51 -0.21
C LEU A 27 7.35 -2.14 -0.87
N ASN A 28 8.58 -1.80 -1.27
CA ASN A 28 8.84 -0.54 -1.95
C ASN A 28 8.04 -0.44 -3.25
N ASN A 29 8.05 -1.50 -4.06
CA ASN A 29 7.24 -1.58 -5.28
C ASN A 29 5.75 -1.41 -4.97
N LEU A 30 5.26 -2.04 -3.91
CA LEU A 30 3.87 -1.93 -3.47
C LEU A 30 3.50 -0.47 -3.10
N ILE A 31 4.31 0.20 -2.28
CA ILE A 31 4.08 1.59 -1.87
C ILE A 31 4.11 2.53 -3.09
N VAL A 32 5.04 2.32 -4.03
CA VAL A 32 5.13 3.08 -5.28
C VAL A 32 3.87 2.90 -6.12
N GLU A 33 3.39 1.67 -6.29
CA GLU A 33 2.17 1.39 -7.05
C GLU A 33 0.92 1.96 -6.35
N ILE A 34 0.82 1.88 -5.02
CA ILE A 34 -0.25 2.54 -4.27
C ILE A 34 -0.20 4.06 -4.52
N LYS A 35 0.98 4.68 -4.43
CA LYS A 35 1.16 6.12 -4.67
C LYS A 35 0.69 6.53 -6.07
N LYS A 36 1.01 5.72 -7.09
CA LYS A 36 0.53 5.94 -8.46
C LYS A 36 -0.98 5.74 -8.58
N ALA A 37 -1.53 4.73 -7.92
CA ALA A 37 -2.96 4.39 -8.00
C ALA A 37 -3.85 5.44 -7.34
N ILE A 38 -3.39 6.07 -6.25
CA ILE A 38 -4.11 7.15 -5.56
C ILE A 38 -3.81 8.55 -6.13
N ALA A 39 -2.79 8.69 -6.99
CA ALA A 39 -2.47 9.96 -7.63
C ALA A 39 -3.65 10.43 -8.50
N GLY A 40 -4.15 11.64 -8.22
CA GLY A 40 -5.35 12.17 -8.88
C GLY A 40 -6.68 11.76 -8.23
N THR A 41 -6.64 11.06 -7.09
CA THR A 41 -7.82 10.80 -6.25
C THR A 41 -7.79 11.68 -5.00
N GLU A 42 -8.89 11.67 -4.24
CA GLU A 42 -9.01 12.36 -2.95
C GLU A 42 -8.30 11.62 -1.81
N LEU A 43 -7.77 10.41 -2.09
CA LEU A 43 -6.99 9.63 -1.14
C LEU A 43 -5.57 10.19 -1.02
N LYS A 44 -5.14 10.40 0.23
CA LYS A 44 -3.76 10.76 0.56
C LYS A 44 -3.20 9.78 1.58
N PHE A 45 -1.90 9.57 1.57
CA PHE A 45 -1.27 8.80 2.64
C PHE A 45 -1.40 9.52 3.98
N LEU A 46 -1.67 8.76 5.05
CA LEU A 46 -1.67 9.25 6.43
C LEU A 46 -0.28 9.72 6.87
N TYR A 47 0.76 9.10 6.34
CA TYR A 47 2.15 9.37 6.68
C TYR A 47 2.96 9.75 5.44
N ASN A 48 3.97 10.61 5.62
CA ASN A 48 4.83 10.98 4.52
C ASN A 48 5.81 9.83 4.22
N PHE A 49 5.47 9.00 3.24
CA PHE A 49 6.38 7.97 2.73
C PHE A 49 7.45 8.63 1.86
N VAL A 50 8.66 8.79 2.40
CA VAL A 50 9.80 9.31 1.63
C VAL A 50 10.42 8.15 0.85
N ASN A 51 10.36 8.26 -0.47
CA ASN A 51 10.99 7.34 -1.40
C ASN A 51 12.47 7.71 -1.51
N PHE A 52 13.33 7.09 -0.71
CA PHE A 52 14.75 7.03 -1.04
C PHE A 52 14.97 5.75 -1.80
N GLU A 53 15.63 5.84 -2.96
CA GLU A 53 15.99 4.75 -3.86
C GLU A 53 16.45 3.48 -3.10
N GLY A 54 15.48 2.63 -2.73
CA GLY A 54 15.73 1.33 -2.10
C GLY A 54 15.32 1.13 -0.63
N VAL A 55 14.95 2.15 0.15
CA VAL A 55 14.50 1.93 1.55
C VAL A 55 13.38 2.91 1.94
N VAL A 56 12.18 2.37 2.20
CA VAL A 56 11.09 3.11 2.85
C VAL A 56 11.49 3.29 4.32
N ILE A 57 12.12 4.42 4.65
CA ILE A 57 12.31 4.86 6.03
C ILE A 57 11.33 6.02 6.26
N SER A 58 10.44 5.86 7.23
CA SER A 58 9.62 6.97 7.72
C SER A 58 10.55 8.05 8.25
N VAL A 59 10.67 9.16 7.53
CA VAL A 59 11.40 10.32 8.02
C VAL A 59 10.58 10.91 9.17
N LYS A 60 11.16 10.81 10.36
CA LYS A 60 10.66 11.22 11.68
C LYS A 60 9.71 10.18 12.30
N ASN A 61 10.28 9.50 13.30
CA ASN A 61 9.66 8.83 14.45
C ASN A 61 8.16 8.51 14.33
N GLU A 62 7.87 7.21 14.39
CA GLU A 62 6.55 6.64 14.63
C GLU A 62 5.64 6.58 13.39
N LEU A 63 5.89 5.59 12.52
CA LEU A 63 4.73 4.85 12.00
C LEU A 63 4.10 4.15 13.21
N PRO A 64 2.90 4.53 13.70
CA PRO A 64 2.22 3.75 14.74
C PRO A 64 1.78 2.37 14.20
N ILE A 65 1.87 2.18 12.89
CA ILE A 65 1.69 0.90 12.22
C ILE A 65 2.99 0.12 12.36
N LYS A 66 3.07 -0.74 13.38
CA LYS A 66 3.99 -1.89 13.37
C LYS A 66 3.57 -2.78 12.20
N LEU A 67 4.15 -2.53 11.03
CA LEU A 67 3.91 -3.36 9.86
C LEU A 67 4.64 -4.69 10.07
N ASP A 68 3.90 -5.70 10.50
CA ASP A 68 4.43 -7.04 10.58
C ASP A 68 4.49 -7.64 9.17
N MET A 69 5.70 -7.62 8.62
CA MET A 69 6.00 -8.09 7.26
C MET A 69 5.75 -9.60 7.09
N SER A 70 5.64 -10.36 8.19
CA SER A 70 5.27 -11.77 8.15
C SER A 70 3.79 -11.99 7.79
N LEU A 71 2.95 -10.97 7.97
CA LEU A 71 1.51 -11.01 7.69
C LEU A 71 1.17 -10.71 6.23
N ILE A 72 2.16 -10.37 5.38
CA ILE A 72 1.94 -10.20 3.94
C ILE A 72 1.58 -11.58 3.36
N PRO A 73 0.35 -11.78 2.85
CA PRO A 73 -0.04 -13.05 2.28
C PRO A 73 0.88 -13.38 1.11
N LYS A 74 1.35 -14.62 1.04
CA LYS A 74 1.98 -15.10 -0.19
C LYS A 74 0.91 -15.07 -1.29
N HIS A 75 1.28 -14.66 -2.50
CA HIS A 75 0.41 -14.66 -3.70
C HIS A 75 -0.17 -16.04 -4.10
N LYS A 76 -0.05 -17.08 -3.26
CA LYS A 76 -0.69 -18.38 -3.46
C LYS A 76 -2.22 -18.30 -3.48
N SER A 77 -2.80 -17.29 -2.83
CA SER A 77 -4.23 -16.95 -2.90
C SER A 77 -4.34 -15.49 -3.31
N GLU A 78 -4.75 -15.25 -4.56
CA GLU A 78 -4.88 -13.92 -5.14
C GLU A 78 -5.97 -13.11 -4.43
N ASP A 79 -7.07 -13.76 -4.08
CA ASP A 79 -8.20 -13.14 -3.39
C ASP A 79 -7.83 -12.70 -1.97
N ASP A 80 -7.12 -13.56 -1.21
CA ASP A 80 -6.65 -13.21 0.14
C ASP A 80 -5.66 -12.04 0.10
N PHE A 81 -4.79 -12.02 -0.92
CA PHE A 81 -3.86 -10.92 -1.11
C PHE A 81 -4.58 -9.61 -1.45
N ILE A 82 -5.60 -9.66 -2.32
CA ILE A 82 -6.41 -8.49 -2.68
C ILE A 82 -7.16 -7.94 -1.46
N LEU A 83 -7.76 -8.82 -0.65
CA LEU A 83 -8.46 -8.42 0.57
C LEU A 83 -7.51 -7.78 1.60
N TRP A 84 -6.35 -8.41 1.83
CA TRP A 84 -5.31 -7.85 2.67
C TRP A 84 -4.82 -6.50 2.17
N LEU A 85 -4.61 -6.36 0.87
CA LEU A 85 -4.15 -5.11 0.25
C LEU A 85 -5.21 -4.01 0.37
N ALA A 86 -6.50 -4.35 0.21
CA ALA A 86 -7.58 -3.40 0.39
C ALA A 86 -7.63 -2.87 1.84
N ASP A 87 -7.49 -3.75 2.83
CA ASP A 87 -7.42 -3.36 4.25
C ASP A 87 -6.14 -2.54 4.54
N PHE A 88 -5.01 -2.93 3.95
CA PHE A 88 -3.75 -2.20 4.08
C PHE A 88 -3.84 -0.77 3.53
N ILE A 89 -4.42 -0.59 2.34
CA ILE A 89 -4.61 0.73 1.72
C ILE A 89 -5.53 1.59 2.60
N ASP A 90 -6.63 1.04 3.11
CA ASP A 90 -7.55 1.78 4.00
C ASP A 90 -6.84 2.24 5.29
N ARG A 91 -5.95 1.41 5.85
CA ARG A 91 -5.20 1.74 7.08
C ARG A 91 -4.09 2.77 6.89
N ILE A 92 -3.52 2.90 5.69
CA ILE A 92 -2.39 3.82 5.43
C ILE A 92 -2.82 5.08 4.67
N THR A 93 -4.07 5.17 4.23
CA THR A 93 -4.62 6.32 3.51
C THR A 93 -5.78 6.96 4.24
N ILE A 94 -6.01 8.24 3.94
CA ILE A 94 -7.16 8.99 4.42
C ILE A 94 -7.88 9.59 3.23
N ASP A 95 -9.20 9.60 3.32
CA ASP A 95 -10.08 10.19 2.33
C ASP A 95 -10.30 11.66 2.65
N THR A 96 -9.71 12.56 1.85
CA THR A 96 -9.76 14.00 2.16
C THR A 96 -11.10 14.65 1.86
N SER A 97 -11.98 14.04 1.07
CA SER A 97 -13.34 14.54 0.84
C SER A 97 -14.30 14.27 1.99
N LYS A 98 -14.05 13.24 2.79
CA LYS A 98 -14.85 12.93 3.99
C LYS A 98 -14.54 13.84 5.19
N ASN A 99 -13.45 14.59 5.10
CA ASN A 99 -13.01 15.55 6.12
C ASN A 99 -13.39 17.00 5.79
N LEU A 100 -14.33 17.22 4.85
CA LEU A 100 -14.96 18.52 4.72
C LEU A 100 -15.90 18.73 5.94
N PRO A 101 -15.71 19.79 6.74
CA PRO A 101 -16.64 20.17 7.80
C PRO A 101 -18.01 20.61 7.26
#